data_AF-A0A950QNL9-F1
#
_entry.id   AF-A0A950QNL9-F1
#
_cell.length_a   1.000
_cell.length_b   1.000
_cell.length_c   1.000
_cell.angle_alpha   90.00
_cell.angle_beta   90.00
_cell.angle_gamma   90.00
#
_symmetry.space_group_name_H-M   'P 1'
#
loop_
_entity.id
_entity.type
_entity.pdbx_description
1 polymer ?
#
loop_
_entity_poly.entity_id
_entity_poly.type
_entity_poly.pdbx_seq_one_letter_code
_entity_poly.pdbx_strand_id
1 'polypeptide(L)'
;MSNVFIISAPSGSGKSTLVARLLASDPDLRFSVSYTTRPARGAEVPGESYVFISREEFELRIRNGEFLEHAEVFGYLYGTHADVLQQAQSEHRDLILD
;
A
#
# COMPACT_ATOMS: atom_id res chain seq x y z
N MET A 1 -10.41 0.66 -18.62
CA MET A 1 -10.67 0.24 -17.23
C MET A 1 -9.36 -0.27 -16.69
N SER A 2 -8.96 0.13 -15.48
CA SER A 2 -7.76 -0.37 -14.81
C SER A 2 -8.11 -1.62 -14.00
N ASN A 3 -7.23 -2.61 -13.98
CA ASN A 3 -7.34 -3.78 -13.14
C ASN A 3 -6.68 -3.55 -11.78
N VAL A 4 -7.17 -4.27 -10.76
CA VAL A 4 -6.54 -4.34 -9.45
C VAL A 4 -6.04 -5.76 -9.23
N PHE A 5 -4.73 -5.91 -9.02
CA PHE A 5 -4.08 -7.15 -8.67
C PHE A 5 -3.77 -7.16 -7.17
N ILE A 6 -4.24 -8.19 -6.47
CA ILE A 6 -3.95 -8.38 -5.04
C ILE A 6 -2.96 -9.53 -4.92
N ILE A 7 -1.79 -9.27 -4.35
CA ILE A 7 -0.76 -10.28 -4.12
C ILE A 7 -0.74 -10.64 -2.64
N SER A 8 -1.28 -11.81 -2.29
CA SER A 8 -1.31 -12.30 -0.91
C SER A 8 -0.38 -13.49 -0.72
N ALA A 9 0.49 -13.43 0.29
CA ALA A 9 1.36 -14.54 0.65
C ALA A 9 1.87 -14.42 2.10
N PRO A 10 2.26 -15.53 2.77
CA PRO A 10 2.86 -15.50 4.10
C PRO A 10 4.14 -14.66 4.16
N SER A 11 4.48 -14.16 5.35
CA SER A 11 5.76 -13.49 5.57
C SER A 11 6.94 -14.41 5.21
N GLY A 12 7.96 -13.87 4.55
CA GLY A 12 9.15 -14.63 4.12
C GLY A 12 9.00 -15.44 2.83
N SER A 13 7.83 -15.42 2.19
CA SER A 13 7.56 -16.19 0.94
C SER A 13 8.16 -15.58 -0.34
N GLY A 14 8.75 -14.38 -0.25
CA GLY A 14 9.30 -13.67 -1.43
C GLY A 14 8.31 -12.73 -2.13
N LYS A 15 7.16 -12.43 -1.53
CA LYS A 15 6.15 -11.47 -2.05
C LYS A 15 6.76 -10.16 -2.55
N SER A 16 7.53 -9.48 -1.70
CA SER A 16 8.16 -8.20 -2.05
C SER A 16 9.15 -8.33 -3.22
N THR A 17 9.85 -9.47 -3.33
CA THR A 17 10.73 -9.75 -4.47
C THR A 17 9.95 -9.91 -5.77
N LEU A 18 8.80 -10.59 -5.74
CA LEU A 18 7.93 -10.74 -6.90
C LEU A 18 7.37 -9.38 -7.33
N VAL A 19 6.80 -8.60 -6.39
CA VAL A 19 6.26 -7.25 -6.64
C VAL A 19 7.33 -6.37 -7.28
N ALA A 20 8.54 -6.33 -6.71
CA ALA A 20 9.64 -5.51 -7.25
C ALA A 20 10.01 -5.91 -8.69
N ARG A 21 10.03 -7.21 -9.01
CA ARG A 21 10.30 -7.68 -10.38
C ARG A 21 9.19 -7.32 -11.36
N LEU A 22 7.92 -7.42 -10.94
CA LEU A 22 6.77 -7.05 -11.77
C LEU A 22 6.82 -5.56 -12.13
N LEU A 23 7.00 -4.69 -11.13
CA LEU A 23 7.12 -3.24 -11.33
C LEU A 23 8.31 -2.85 -12.20
N ALA A 24 9.40 -3.61 -12.16
CA ALA A 24 10.56 -3.39 -13.03
C ALA A 24 10.34 -3.88 -14.47
N SER A 25 9.50 -4.90 -14.68
CA SER A 25 9.23 -5.48 -15.99
C SER A 25 8.10 -4.79 -16.76
N ASP A 26 7.18 -4.14 -16.05
CA ASP A 26 5.98 -3.54 -16.63
C ASP A 26 5.74 -2.12 -16.06
N PRO A 27 6.01 -1.07 -16.85
CA PRO A 27 5.87 0.32 -16.42
C PRO A 27 4.41 0.80 -16.31
N ASP A 28 3.45 -0.02 -16.77
CA ASP A 28 2.01 0.25 -16.66
C ASP A 28 1.44 -0.28 -15.32
N LEU A 29 2.27 -0.93 -14.49
CA LEU A 29 1.93 -1.32 -13.13
C LEU A 29 2.31 -0.22 -12.13
N ARG A 30 1.38 0.11 -11.24
CA ARG A 30 1.57 1.01 -10.11
C ARG A 30 1.45 0.23 -8.80
N PHE A 31 2.41 0.41 -7.90
CA PHE A 31 2.32 -0.11 -6.55
C PHE A 31 1.55 0.86 -5.64
N SER A 32 0.65 0.33 -4.81
CA SER A 32 0.01 1.12 -3.76
C SER A 32 0.91 1.22 -2.53
N VAL A 33 1.30 2.44 -2.19
CA VAL A 33 1.99 2.71 -0.91
C VAL A 33 0.93 2.80 0.19
N SER A 34 0.89 1.79 1.06
CA SER A 34 -0.07 1.75 2.18
C SER A 34 0.37 2.63 3.34
N TYR A 35 -0.59 3.09 4.14
CA TYR A 35 -0.34 3.82 5.37
C TYR A 35 -0.15 2.83 6.51
N THR A 36 0.69 3.16 7.49
CA THR A 36 0.81 2.36 8.71
C THR A 36 1.16 3.18 9.94
N THR A 37 0.74 2.71 11.11
CA THR A 37 1.14 3.26 12.42
C THR A 37 2.37 2.57 13.01
N ARG A 38 2.87 1.53 12.34
CA ARG A 38 4.10 0.86 12.72
C ARG A 38 5.28 1.83 12.55
N PRO A 39 6.25 1.88 13.48
CA PRO A 39 7.49 2.61 13.21
C PRO A 39 8.26 1.96 12.05
N ALA A 40 8.93 2.79 11.24
CA ALA A 40 9.86 2.34 10.22
C ALA A 40 10.95 1.45 10.86
N ARG A 41 11.34 0.38 10.17
CA ARG A 41 12.36 -0.58 10.61
C ARG A 41 13.62 -0.44 9.79
N GLY A 42 14.78 -0.50 10.45
CA GLY A 42 16.07 -0.62 9.79
C GLY A 42 16.31 0.49 8.76
N ALA A 43 16.32 0.10 7.48
CA ALA A 43 16.57 0.98 6.34
C ALA A 43 15.30 1.31 5.53
N GLU A 44 14.10 1.06 6.06
CA GLU A 44 12.84 1.45 5.39
C GLU A 44 12.79 2.97 5.19
N VAL A 45 12.56 3.38 3.94
CA VAL A 45 12.42 4.79 3.57
C VAL A 45 10.94 5.17 3.56
N PRO A 46 10.53 6.23 4.29
CA PRO A 46 9.16 6.72 4.23
C PRO A 46 8.73 7.07 2.81
N GLY A 47 7.55 6.59 2.41
CA GLY A 47 6.97 6.84 1.08
C GLY A 47 7.36 5.83 0.01
N GLU A 48 8.29 4.90 0.27
CA GLU A 48 8.60 3.82 -0.69
C GLU A 48 7.65 2.63 -0.53
N SER A 49 7.68 1.98 0.64
CA SER A 49 6.81 0.83 0.94
C SER A 49 5.61 1.20 1.80
N TYR A 50 5.77 2.21 2.68
CA TYR A 50 4.71 2.69 3.55
C TYR A 50 4.78 4.19 3.79
N VAL A 51 3.62 4.80 4.03
CA VAL A 51 3.51 6.11 4.68
C VAL A 51 3.34 5.88 6.18
N PHE A 52 4.35 6.24 6.95
CA PHE A 52 4.36 6.07 8.41
C PHE A 52 3.69 7.27 9.08
N ILE A 53 2.56 7.06 9.76
CA ILE A 53 1.79 8.11 10.45
C ILE A 53 1.49 7.73 11.90
N SER A 54 1.07 8.68 12.73
CA SER A 54 0.66 8.38 14.10
C SER A 54 -0.68 7.62 14.11
N ARG A 55 -0.99 6.96 15.23
CA ARG A 55 -2.27 6.27 15.39
C ARG A 55 -3.45 7.24 15.36
N GLU A 56 -3.28 8.40 15.98
CA GLU A 56 -4.28 9.46 16.05
C GLU A 56 -4.60 10.00 14.66
N GLU A 57 -3.56 10.24 13.83
CA GLU A 57 -3.72 10.64 12.43
C GLU A 57 -4.41 9.53 11.62
N PHE A 58 -4.01 8.27 11.80
CA PHE A 58 -4.62 7.15 11.09
C PHE A 58 -6.12 7.04 11.39
N GLU A 59 -6.50 7.12 12.67
CA GLU A 59 -7.89 7.07 13.10
C GLU A 59 -8.70 8.28 12.62
N LEU A 60 -8.08 9.46 12.49
CA LEU A 60 -8.72 10.63 11.88
C LEU A 60 -9.06 10.35 10.42
N ARG A 61 -8.13 9.77 9.66
CA ARG A 61 -8.33 9.41 8.25
C ARG A 61 -9.39 8.34 8.05
N ILE A 62 -9.48 7.35 8.96
CA ILE A 62 -10.61 6.41 8.99
C ILE A 62 -11.94 7.16 9.11
N ARG A 63 -12.05 8.09 10.07
CA ARG A 63 -13.28 8.88 10.27
C ARG A 63 -13.65 9.74 9.05
N ASN A 64 -12.64 10.20 8.31
CA ASN A 64 -12.84 10.98 7.09
C ASN A 64 -13.16 10.11 5.86
N GLY A 65 -13.11 8.78 5.97
CA GLY A 65 -13.37 7.87 4.85
C GLY A 65 -12.24 7.83 3.81
N GLU A 66 -11.00 8.10 4.23
CA GLU A 66 -9.85 8.22 3.32
C GLU A 66 -9.23 6.86 2.91
N PHE A 67 -9.67 5.76 3.52
CA PHE A 67 -9.15 4.41 3.24
C PHE A 67 -10.19 3.53 2.52
N LEU A 68 -9.73 2.76 1.53
CA LEU A 68 -10.53 1.71 0.86
C LEU A 68 -10.69 0.49 1.76
N GLU A 69 -9.61 0.15 2.46
CA GLU A 69 -9.55 -0.90 3.45
C GLU A 69 -8.56 -0.48 4.53
N HIS A 70 -8.78 -0.99 5.74
CA HIS A 70 -7.81 -0.90 6.80
C HIS A 70 -7.96 -2.10 7.76
N ALA A 71 -6.86 -2.47 8.40
CA ALA A 71 -6.82 -3.56 9.38
C ALA A 71 -5.82 -3.28 10.51
N GLU A 72 -6.08 -3.87 11.68
CA GLU A 72 -5.11 -3.91 12.77
C GLU A 72 -4.37 -5.25 12.78
N VAL A 73 -3.05 -5.20 12.68
CA VAL A 73 -2.18 -6.37 12.62
C VAL A 73 -1.03 -6.18 13.61
N PHE A 74 -0.95 -7.09 14.60
CA PHE A 74 0.03 -7.04 15.68
C PHE A 74 0.08 -5.68 16.42
N GLY A 75 -1.08 -5.04 16.61
CA GLY A 75 -1.20 -3.76 17.34
C GLY A 75 -0.91 -2.51 16.51
N TYR A 76 -0.60 -2.66 15.22
CA TYR A 76 -0.40 -1.56 14.28
C TYR A 76 -1.50 -1.55 13.23
N LEU A 77 -1.90 -0.36 12.81
CA LEU A 77 -2.88 -0.16 11.75
C LEU A 77 -2.17 -0.13 10.41
N TYR A 78 -2.82 -0.67 9.40
CA TYR A 78 -2.43 -0.63 7.99
C TYR A 78 -3.66 -0.26 7.16
N GLY A 79 -3.48 0.50 6.10
CA GLY A 79 -4.59 0.81 5.20
C GLY A 79 -4.17 1.37 3.85
N THR A 80 -5.01 1.12 2.86
CA THR A 80 -4.83 1.55 1.47
C THR A 80 -5.65 2.81 1.22
N HIS A 81 -5.00 3.91 0.83
CA HIS A 81 -5.68 5.19 0.59
C HIS A 81 -6.59 5.13 -0.64
N ALA A 82 -7.77 5.75 -0.57
CA ALA A 82 -8.77 5.74 -1.63
C ALA A 82 -8.31 6.35 -2.95
N ASP A 83 -7.55 7.44 -2.86
CA ASP A 83 -7.01 8.12 -4.03
C ASP A 83 -6.10 7.24 -4.90
N VAL A 84 -5.52 6.15 -4.36
CA VAL A 84 -4.57 5.33 -5.14
C VAL A 84 -5.24 4.69 -6.36
N LEU A 85 -6.52 4.33 -6.22
CA LEU A 85 -7.34 3.74 -7.28
C LEU A 85 -7.68 4.79 -8.35
N GLN A 86 -8.04 6.00 -7.92
CA GLN A 86 -8.33 7.11 -8.82
C GLN A 86 -7.07 7.57 -9.57
N GLN A 87 -5.92 7.61 -8.90
CA GLN A 87 -4.63 7.93 -9.49
C GLN A 87 -4.25 6.90 -10.56
N ALA A 88 -4.31 5.61 -10.25
CA ALA A 88 -4.03 4.54 -11.21
C ALA A 88 -4.94 4.64 -12.45
N GLN A 89 -6.23 4.89 -12.26
CA GLN A 89 -7.17 5.11 -13.37
C GLN A 89 -6.80 6.32 -14.22
N SER A 90 -6.44 7.45 -13.59
CA SER A 90 -6.06 8.69 -14.29
C SER A 90 -4.76 8.56 -15.08
N GLU A 91 -3.86 7.68 -14.62
CA GLU A 91 -2.59 7.38 -15.27
C GLU A 91 -2.68 6.25 -16.30
N HIS A 92 -3.88 5.66 -16.49
CA HIS A 92 -4.08 4.47 -17.32
C HIS A 92 -3.21 3.26 -16.91
N ARG A 93 -2.99 3.10 -15.61
CA ARG A 93 -2.16 2.05 -15.02
C ARG A 93 -2.99 1.05 -14.22
N ASP A 94 -2.50 -0.18 -14.17
CA ASP A 94 -3.05 -1.23 -13.33
C ASP A 94 -2.42 -1.15 -11.94
N LEU A 95 -3.22 -1.44 -10.90
CA LEU A 95 -2.82 -1.27 -9.50
C LEU A 95 -2.41 -2.61 -8.88
N ILE A 96 -1.28 -2.64 -8.19
CA ILE A 96 -0.85 -3.76 -7.33
C ILE A 96 -1.04 -3.36 -5.87
N LEU A 97 -1.74 -4.23 -5.13
CA LEU A 97 -1.85 -4.23 -3.66
C LEU A 97 -1.14 -5.46 -3.10
N ASP A 98 -0.45 -5.32 -1.96
CA ASP A 98 0.27 -6.40 -1.30
C ASP A 98 -0.03 -6.53 0.20
#